data_AF-A0A151SFR9-F1
#
_entry.id   AF-A0A151SFR9-F1
#
_cell.length_a   1.000
_cell.length_b   1.000
_cell.length_c   1.000
_cell.angle_alpha   90.00
_cell.angle_beta   90.00
_cell.angle_gamma   90.00
#
_symmetry.space_group_name_H-M   'P 1'
#
loop_
_entity.id
_entity.type
_entity.pdbx_description
1 polymer ?
#
loop_
_entity_poly.entity_id
_entity_poly.type
_entity_poly.pdbx_seq_one_letter_code
_entity_poly.pdbx_strand_id
1 'polypeptide(L)'
;EEFIIAWNNMLEKYDLKDNSWLKQTFALKEKWALVYGRENFCADMTTTQRNESMNNVIKKYVNYQHDLLRFFHHFQRMVEDRRYEESKAYFKATQRSLILSFDVEILRHAATIYTPAIFKMIQHEVSSGYDCSMYISSQNGEVTEYKVTSYKKLFQHIVHYDSSIGSVKCSCKRYEFAGILCSTYKKYHYKYNICRYT
;
A
#
# COMPACT_ATOMS: atom_id res chain seq x y z
N GLU A 1 1.52 -17.56 0.41
CA GLU A 1 2.06 -18.62 1.28
C GLU A 1 2.51 -18.12 2.65
N GLU A 2 3.24 -17.00 2.75
CA GLU A 2 3.73 -16.41 4.01
C GLU A 2 2.69 -16.32 5.14
N PHE A 3 1.48 -15.84 4.82
CA PHE A 3 0.38 -15.71 5.80
C PHE A 3 -0.01 -17.06 6.42
N ILE A 4 -0.07 -18.13 5.61
CA ILE A 4 -0.47 -19.46 6.07
C ILE A 4 0.61 -20.05 6.98
N ILE A 5 1.89 -19.88 6.62
CA ILE A 5 3.02 -20.32 7.43
C ILE A 5 3.02 -19.59 8.78
N ALA A 6 2.89 -18.26 8.76
CA ALA A 6 2.85 -17.46 9.98
C ALA A 6 1.65 -17.82 10.87
N TRP A 7 0.48 -18.07 10.28
CA TRP A 7 -0.72 -18.53 10.98
C TRP A 7 -0.50 -19.89 11.66
N ASN A 8 0.04 -20.87 10.92
CA ASN A 8 0.31 -22.20 11.46
C ASN A 8 1.37 -22.17 12.58
N ASN A 9 2.44 -21.38 12.41
CA ASN A 9 3.45 -21.20 13.45
C ASN A 9 2.86 -20.58 14.73
N MET A 10 1.91 -19.64 14.59
CA MET A 10 1.19 -19.07 15.74
C MET A 10 0.34 -20.13 16.44
N LEU A 11 -0.40 -20.95 15.69
CA LEU A 11 -1.19 -22.04 16.26
C LEU A 11 -0.32 -23.06 17.01
N GLU A 12 0.85 -23.39 16.48
CA GLU A 12 1.81 -24.29 17.12
C GLU A 12 2.41 -23.72 18.39
N LYS A 13 2.88 -22.46 18.32
CA LYS A 13 3.55 -21.81 19.45
C LYS A 13 2.66 -21.71 20.70
N TYR A 14 1.35 -21.56 20.50
CA TYR A 14 0.39 -21.36 21.58
C TYR A 14 -0.53 -22.55 21.83
N ASP A 15 -0.28 -23.69 21.18
CA ASP A 15 -1.11 -24.91 21.27
C ASP A 15 -2.60 -24.65 20.98
N LEU A 16 -2.88 -23.88 19.93
CA LEU A 16 -4.22 -23.42 19.57
C LEU A 16 -4.83 -24.21 18.40
N LYS A 17 -4.20 -25.31 17.98
CA LYS A 17 -4.62 -26.09 16.81
C LYS A 17 -6.07 -26.55 16.88
N ASP A 18 -6.60 -26.84 18.07
CA ASP A 18 -7.97 -27.31 18.28
C ASP A 18 -8.97 -26.25 18.72
N ASN A 19 -8.56 -24.98 18.76
CA ASN A 19 -9.45 -23.89 19.11
C ASN A 19 -10.53 -23.71 18.02
N SER A 20 -11.79 -23.98 18.37
CA SER A 20 -12.94 -23.92 17.46
C SER A 20 -13.16 -22.52 16.87
N TRP A 21 -12.99 -21.48 17.68
CA TRP A 21 -13.13 -20.09 17.24
C TRP A 21 -12.07 -19.69 16.21
N LEU A 22 -10.81 -20.09 16.40
CA LEU A 22 -9.73 -19.85 15.44
C LEU A 22 -9.93 -20.62 14.13
N LYS A 23 -10.41 -21.87 14.19
CA LYS A 23 -10.78 -22.64 13.00
C LYS A 23 -11.88 -21.94 12.20
N GLN A 24 -12.96 -21.49 12.86
CA GLN A 24 -14.05 -20.75 12.21
C GLN A 24 -13.59 -19.41 11.65
N THR A 25 -12.76 -18.68 12.40
CA THR A 25 -12.19 -17.40 11.96
C THR A 25 -11.33 -17.60 10.71
N PHE A 26 -10.47 -18.62 10.70
CA PHE A 26 -9.64 -18.95 9.54
C PHE A 26 -10.46 -19.40 8.32
N ALA A 27 -11.58 -20.09 8.52
CA ALA A 27 -12.49 -20.43 7.42
C ALA A 27 -13.00 -19.18 6.67
N LEU A 28 -13.09 -18.04 7.35
CA LEU A 28 -13.49 -16.75 6.79
C LEU A 28 -12.30 -15.85 6.40
N LYS A 29 -11.07 -16.37 6.33
CA LYS A 29 -9.84 -15.59 6.09
C LYS A 29 -9.90 -14.64 4.88
N GLU A 30 -10.59 -15.01 3.81
CA GLU A 30 -10.74 -14.18 2.63
C GLU A 30 -11.54 -12.89 2.90
N LYS A 31 -12.40 -12.89 3.93
CA LYS A 31 -13.23 -11.73 4.29
C LYS A 31 -12.51 -10.71 5.18
N TRP A 32 -11.47 -11.12 5.92
CA TRP A 32 -10.84 -10.26 6.92
C TRP A 32 -9.32 -10.16 6.80
N ALA A 33 -8.64 -11.18 6.28
CA ALA A 33 -7.19 -11.14 6.18
C ALA A 33 -6.77 -10.31 4.96
N LEU A 34 -6.01 -9.25 5.23
CA LEU A 34 -5.60 -8.25 4.26
C LEU A 34 -4.93 -8.84 3.01
N VAL A 35 -4.19 -9.96 3.17
CA VAL A 35 -3.48 -10.62 2.07
C VAL A 35 -4.40 -11.08 0.94
N TYR A 36 -5.68 -11.37 1.23
CA TYR A 36 -6.69 -11.73 0.23
C TYR A 36 -7.41 -10.51 -0.35
N GLY A 37 -7.32 -9.35 0.31
CA GLY A 37 -7.94 -8.10 -0.15
C GLY A 37 -7.03 -7.22 -1.01
N ARG A 38 -5.74 -7.58 -1.20
CA ARG A 38 -4.75 -6.73 -1.87
C ARG A 38 -4.99 -6.51 -3.37
N GLU A 39 -5.91 -7.26 -3.98
CA GLU A 39 -6.32 -7.04 -5.35
C GLU A 39 -7.27 -5.85 -5.51
N ASN A 40 -7.87 -5.38 -4.40
CA ASN A 40 -8.76 -4.23 -4.39
C ASN A 40 -7.99 -2.96 -4.04
N PHE A 41 -8.24 -1.89 -4.80
CA PHE A 41 -7.68 -0.58 -4.50
C PHE A 41 -8.27 -0.02 -3.20
N CYS A 42 -7.41 0.20 -2.21
CA CYS A 42 -7.75 0.71 -0.89
C CYS A 42 -6.90 1.92 -0.47
N ALA A 43 -6.08 2.49 -1.36
CA ALA A 43 -5.19 3.62 -1.06
C ALA A 43 -4.30 3.41 0.19
N ASP A 44 -3.76 2.19 0.34
CA ASP A 44 -2.97 1.73 1.50
C ASP A 44 -3.75 1.75 2.85
N MET A 45 -5.08 1.93 2.82
CA MET A 45 -5.92 1.90 4.01
C MET A 45 -6.36 0.47 4.33
N THR A 46 -6.13 0.01 5.56
CA THR A 46 -6.77 -1.22 6.05
C THR A 46 -8.20 -0.91 6.51
N THR A 47 -9.12 -1.86 6.34
CA THR A 47 -10.54 -1.70 6.70
C THR A 47 -10.76 -1.36 8.18
N THR A 48 -9.91 -1.90 9.07
CA THR A 48 -9.94 -1.61 10.51
C THR A 48 -9.40 -0.22 10.84
N GLN A 49 -8.26 0.18 10.27
CA GLN A 49 -7.73 1.55 10.44
C GLN A 49 -8.70 2.61 9.93
N ARG A 50 -9.40 2.33 8.81
CA ARG A 50 -10.44 3.22 8.26
C ARG A 50 -11.57 3.43 9.25
N ASN A 51 -12.12 2.35 9.81
CA ASN A 51 -13.25 2.41 10.72
C ASN A 51 -12.88 3.02 12.06
N GLU A 52 -11.73 2.65 12.64
CA GLU A 52 -11.27 3.19 13.93
C GLU A 52 -10.95 4.69 13.83
N SER A 53 -10.21 5.10 12.81
CA SER A 53 -9.87 6.51 12.58
C SER A 53 -11.13 7.34 12.32
N MET A 54 -12.01 6.87 11.44
CA MET A 54 -13.23 7.61 11.11
C MET A 54 -14.19 7.67 12.30
N ASN A 55 -14.38 6.58 13.03
CA ASN A 55 -15.21 6.58 14.24
C ASN A 55 -14.67 7.54 15.30
N ASN A 56 -13.35 7.57 15.50
CA ASN A 56 -12.72 8.50 16.45
C ASN A 56 -12.88 9.97 16.04
N VAL A 57 -12.89 10.26 14.74
CA VAL A 57 -13.17 11.61 14.25
C VAL A 57 -14.65 11.94 14.43
N ILE A 58 -15.57 11.09 13.97
CA ILE A 58 -17.01 11.31 14.04
C ILE A 58 -17.48 11.56 15.48
N LYS A 59 -17.00 10.76 16.45
CA LYS A 59 -17.33 10.90 17.87
C LYS A 59 -16.98 12.27 18.48
N LYS A 60 -16.11 13.07 17.85
CA LYS A 60 -15.80 14.44 18.29
C LYS A 60 -16.87 15.45 17.88
N TYR A 61 -17.66 15.14 16.86
CA TYR A 61 -18.65 16.05 16.26
C TYR A 61 -20.09 15.64 16.57
N VAL A 62 -20.35 14.34 16.70
CA VAL A 62 -21.72 13.83 16.87
C VAL A 62 -21.90 13.12 18.21
N ASN A 63 -23.07 13.29 18.82
CA ASN A 63 -23.50 12.62 20.04
C ASN A 63 -24.75 11.78 19.72
N TYR A 64 -24.90 10.64 20.39
CA TYR A 64 -26.08 9.77 20.25
C TYR A 64 -27.40 10.45 20.66
N GLN A 65 -27.33 11.55 21.43
CA GLN A 65 -28.48 12.36 21.83
C GLN A 65 -28.91 13.39 20.77
N HIS A 66 -28.15 13.55 19.68
CA HIS A 66 -28.51 14.48 18.61
C HIS A 66 -29.71 13.95 17.82
N ASP A 67 -30.70 14.81 17.56
CA ASP A 67 -31.69 14.56 16.52
C ASP A 67 -31.03 14.53 15.13
N LEU A 68 -31.76 14.03 14.14
CA LEU A 68 -31.23 13.82 12.80
C LEU A 68 -30.77 15.13 12.14
N LEU A 69 -31.46 16.24 12.40
CA LEU A 69 -31.12 17.55 11.82
C LEU A 69 -29.79 18.07 12.39
N ARG A 70 -29.64 18.01 13.72
CA ARG A 70 -28.39 18.37 14.41
C ARG A 70 -27.25 17.46 13.99
N PHE A 71 -27.50 16.17 13.80
CA PHE A 71 -26.51 15.24 13.27
C PHE A 71 -25.98 15.72 11.92
N PHE A 72 -26.85 16.05 10.95
CA PHE A 72 -26.41 16.51 9.64
C PHE A 72 -25.64 17.83 9.70
N HIS A 73 -26.06 18.76 10.56
CA HIS A 73 -25.34 20.01 10.73
C HIS A 73 -23.90 19.79 11.27
N HIS A 74 -23.75 18.96 12.31
CA HIS A 74 -22.43 18.63 12.85
C HIS A 74 -21.58 17.78 11.90
N PHE A 75 -22.21 16.88 11.14
CA PHE A 75 -21.54 16.11 10.11
C PHE A 75 -21.02 17.00 8.98
N GLN A 76 -21.82 17.95 8.51
CA GLN A 76 -21.38 18.91 7.50
C GLN A 76 -20.19 19.75 8.00
N ARG A 77 -20.27 20.27 9.23
CA ARG A 77 -19.14 20.98 9.86
C ARG A 77 -17.88 20.13 9.94
N MET A 78 -18.00 18.85 10.30
CA MET A 78 -16.86 17.92 10.31
C MET A 78 -16.22 17.81 8.91
N VAL A 79 -17.02 17.74 7.85
CA VAL A 79 -16.53 17.68 6.47
C VAL A 79 -15.81 18.98 6.09
N GLU A 80 -16.39 20.13 6.44
CA GLU A 80 -15.79 21.45 6.19
C GLU A 80 -14.46 21.62 6.92
N ASP A 81 -14.40 21.28 8.21
CA ASP A 81 -13.17 21.34 9.01
C ASP A 81 -12.07 20.43 8.42
N ARG A 82 -12.44 19.24 7.91
CA ARG A 82 -11.48 18.34 7.21
C ARG A 82 -10.97 18.94 5.91
N ARG A 83 -11.85 19.52 5.08
CA ARG A 83 -11.46 20.19 3.83
C ARG A 83 -10.55 21.38 4.11
N TYR A 84 -10.82 22.12 5.18
CA TYR A 84 -9.98 23.23 5.61
C TYR A 84 -8.57 22.76 6.03
N GLU A 85 -8.48 21.72 6.86
CA GLU A 85 -7.17 21.16 7.25
C GLU A 85 -6.42 20.54 6.06
N GLU A 86 -7.11 19.92 5.11
CA GLU A 86 -6.52 19.45 3.85
C GLU A 86 -5.95 20.60 3.02
N SER A 87 -6.70 21.69 2.84
CA SER A 87 -6.25 22.88 2.12
C SER A 87 -5.02 23.52 2.78
N LYS A 88 -5.03 23.63 4.11
CA LYS A 88 -3.91 24.14 4.89
C LYS A 88 -2.68 23.23 4.80
N ALA A 89 -2.88 21.91 4.82
CA ALA A 89 -1.80 20.95 4.63
C ALA A 89 -1.22 21.08 3.22
N TYR A 90 -2.06 21.15 2.18
CA TYR A 90 -1.66 21.33 0.79
C TYR A 90 -0.88 22.63 0.59
N PHE A 91 -1.39 23.75 1.11
CA PHE A 91 -0.70 25.04 1.04
C PHE A 91 0.69 24.98 1.67
N LYS A 92 0.81 24.45 2.89
CA LYS A 92 2.12 24.26 3.55
C LYS A 92 3.06 23.35 2.75
N ALA A 93 2.50 22.36 2.07
CA ALA A 93 3.22 21.43 1.22
C ALA A 93 3.82 22.14 0.00
N THR A 94 3.04 22.97 -0.68
CA THR A 94 3.46 23.72 -1.88
C THR A 94 4.47 24.83 -1.58
N GLN A 95 4.47 25.36 -0.35
CA GLN A 95 5.45 26.36 0.11
C GLN A 95 6.83 25.78 0.44
N ARG A 96 6.99 24.45 0.47
CA ARG A 96 8.27 23.79 0.74
C ARG A 96 8.78 23.13 -0.53
N SER A 97 10.04 23.37 -0.87
CA SER A 97 10.71 22.58 -1.90
C SER A 97 10.80 21.12 -1.41
N LEU A 98 10.38 20.20 -2.27
CA LEU A 98 10.55 18.78 -2.01
C LEU A 98 12.04 18.45 -2.09
N ILE A 99 12.62 18.01 -0.98
CA ILE A 99 14.02 17.57 -0.95
C ILE A 99 14.09 16.19 -1.62
N LEU A 100 14.84 16.11 -2.71
CA LEU A 100 15.16 14.86 -3.39
C LEU A 100 16.26 14.16 -2.59
N SER A 101 15.97 13.01 -1.98
CA SER A 101 17.01 12.18 -1.34
C SER A 101 18.02 11.63 -2.36
N PHE A 102 17.59 11.49 -3.63
CA PHE A 102 18.39 11.02 -4.75
C PHE A 102 17.96 11.79 -6.00
N ASP A 103 18.92 12.28 -6.79
CA ASP A 103 18.59 12.95 -8.06
C ASP A 103 18.37 11.90 -9.16
N VAL A 104 17.11 11.49 -9.31
CA VAL A 104 16.67 10.54 -10.33
C VAL A 104 15.38 11.03 -10.99
N GLU A 105 15.24 10.74 -12.29
CA GLU A 105 14.15 11.27 -13.12
C GLU A 105 12.75 10.92 -12.57
N ILE A 106 12.56 9.70 -12.06
CA ILE A 106 11.29 9.27 -11.44
C ILE A 106 10.89 10.14 -10.24
N LEU A 107 11.86 10.56 -9.41
CA LEU A 107 11.57 11.42 -8.27
C LEU A 107 11.33 12.86 -8.71
N ARG A 108 12.07 13.34 -9.73
CA ARG A 108 11.84 14.67 -10.31
C ARG A 108 10.43 14.79 -10.88
N HIS A 109 10.01 13.81 -11.67
CA HIS A 109 8.65 13.74 -12.22
C HIS A 109 7.59 13.57 -11.12
N ALA A 110 7.85 12.71 -10.13
CA ALA A 110 6.93 12.54 -9.01
C ALA A 110 6.73 13.83 -8.21
N ALA A 111 7.78 14.64 -8.05
CA ALA A 111 7.72 15.91 -7.33
C ALA A 111 6.84 16.96 -8.03
N THR A 112 6.66 16.86 -9.36
CA THR A 112 5.83 17.81 -10.12
C THR A 112 4.35 17.42 -10.18
N ILE A 113 4.04 16.12 -10.00
CA ILE A 113 2.67 15.60 -10.17
C ILE A 113 2.00 15.29 -8.83
N TYR A 114 2.76 14.79 -7.85
CA TYR A 114 2.17 14.28 -6.61
C TYR A 114 2.22 15.29 -5.47
N THR A 115 1.25 15.16 -4.56
CA THR A 115 1.27 15.89 -3.29
C THR A 115 2.51 15.47 -2.47
N PRO A 116 3.03 16.33 -1.59
CA PRO A 116 4.21 15.99 -0.78
C PRO A 116 4.06 14.71 0.07
N ALA A 117 2.85 14.38 0.49
CA ALA A 117 2.57 13.13 1.20
C ALA A 117 2.84 11.90 0.30
N ILE A 118 2.28 11.89 -0.92
CA ILE A 118 2.48 10.80 -1.88
C ILE A 118 3.92 10.78 -2.39
N PHE A 119 4.53 11.94 -2.65
CA PHE A 119 5.93 12.04 -3.02
C PHE A 119 6.85 11.37 -1.98
N LYS A 120 6.61 11.62 -0.68
CA LYS A 120 7.40 10.99 0.40
C LYS A 120 7.26 9.46 0.38
N MET A 121 6.08 8.93 0.08
CA MET A 121 5.89 7.48 -0.09
C MET A 121 6.66 6.95 -1.30
N ILE A 122 6.61 7.66 -2.44
CA ILE A 122 7.36 7.28 -3.64
C ILE A 122 8.86 7.29 -3.37
N GLN A 123 9.37 8.34 -2.72
CA GLN A 123 10.77 8.47 -2.33
C GLN A 123 11.23 7.30 -1.48
N HIS A 124 10.47 6.96 -0.43
CA HIS A 124 10.76 5.80 0.42
C HIS A 124 10.84 4.48 -0.38
N GLU A 125 9.91 4.25 -1.30
CA GLU A 125 9.90 3.05 -2.14
C GLU A 125 11.10 3.00 -3.10
N VAL A 126 11.48 4.13 -3.69
CA VAL A 126 12.67 4.23 -4.56
C VAL A 126 13.93 3.92 -3.77
N SER A 127 14.09 4.53 -2.59
CA SER A 127 15.22 4.27 -1.70
C SER A 127 15.29 2.79 -1.28
N SER A 128 14.14 2.20 -0.94
CA SER A 128 14.06 0.79 -0.55
C SER A 128 14.38 -0.19 -1.70
N GLY A 129 14.28 0.25 -2.95
CA GLY A 129 14.61 -0.57 -4.13
C GLY A 129 16.11 -0.69 -4.39
N TYR A 130 16.92 0.24 -3.86
CA TYR A 130 18.36 0.27 -4.05
C TYR A 130 19.01 -1.03 -3.53
N ASP A 131 18.66 -1.42 -2.30
CA ASP A 131 19.22 -2.60 -1.64
C ASP A 131 18.54 -3.94 -2.01
N CYS A 132 17.65 -3.96 -3.00
CA CYS A 132 17.08 -5.23 -3.44
C CYS A 132 18.06 -5.98 -4.37
N SER A 133 18.14 -7.31 -4.32
CA SER A 133 18.81 -8.13 -5.35
C SER A 133 17.75 -8.73 -6.27
N MET A 134 18.06 -8.88 -7.56
CA MET A 134 17.11 -9.39 -8.56
C MET A 134 17.82 -10.33 -9.53
N TYR A 135 17.23 -11.50 -9.74
CA TYR A 135 17.67 -12.49 -10.72
C TYR A 135 16.47 -13.07 -11.47
N ILE A 136 16.71 -13.52 -12.69
CA ILE A 136 15.69 -14.20 -13.51
C ILE A 136 15.52 -15.61 -12.95
N SER A 137 14.28 -16.00 -12.65
CA SER A 137 13.95 -17.35 -12.20
C SER A 137 13.44 -18.23 -13.32
N SER A 138 12.67 -17.68 -14.25
CA SER A 138 12.17 -18.40 -15.42
C SER A 138 11.83 -17.43 -16.55
N GLN A 139 11.79 -17.96 -17.78
CA GLN A 139 11.35 -17.23 -18.95
C GLN A 139 10.48 -18.16 -19.79
N ASN A 140 9.21 -17.82 -19.90
CA ASN A 140 8.20 -18.60 -20.61
C ASN A 140 7.67 -17.75 -21.77
N GLY A 141 8.38 -17.78 -22.91
CA GLY A 141 8.05 -16.97 -24.07
C GLY A 141 8.15 -15.47 -23.77
N GLU A 142 7.03 -14.75 -23.90
CA GLU A 142 6.91 -13.30 -23.68
C GLU A 142 6.84 -12.91 -22.19
N VAL A 143 6.68 -13.89 -21.29
CA VAL A 143 6.63 -13.65 -19.84
C VAL A 143 7.95 -14.02 -19.19
N THR A 144 8.58 -13.05 -18.53
CA THR A 144 9.80 -13.27 -17.74
C THR A 144 9.48 -13.12 -16.26
N GLU A 145 9.94 -14.09 -15.46
CA GLU A 145 9.81 -14.09 -14.01
C GLU A 145 11.12 -13.67 -13.36
N TYR A 146 11.03 -12.70 -12.46
CA TYR A 146 12.13 -12.21 -11.66
C TYR A 146 11.87 -12.49 -10.18
N LYS A 147 12.83 -13.11 -9.51
CA LYS A 147 12.86 -13.19 -8.05
C LYS A 147 13.66 -12.04 -7.50
N VAL A 148 13.05 -11.32 -6.57
CA VAL A 148 13.61 -10.12 -5.97
C VAL A 148 13.67 -10.27 -4.46
N THR A 149 14.84 -10.09 -3.89
CA THR A 149 15.08 -10.20 -2.45
C THR A 149 15.44 -8.82 -1.91
N SER A 150 14.71 -8.29 -0.94
CA SER A 150 15.11 -7.04 -0.28
C SER A 150 16.18 -7.32 0.78
N TYR A 151 17.20 -6.47 0.87
CA TYR A 151 18.18 -6.53 1.95
C TYR A 151 17.48 -6.52 3.31
N LYS A 152 17.86 -7.46 4.18
CA LYS A 152 17.27 -7.73 5.52
C LYS A 152 15.84 -8.29 5.55
N LYS A 153 15.18 -8.55 4.41
CA LYS A 153 13.91 -9.30 4.40
C LYS A 153 14.17 -10.77 4.14
N LEU A 154 13.55 -11.63 4.95
CA LEU A 154 13.60 -13.09 4.78
C LEU A 154 12.88 -13.58 3.53
N PHE A 155 12.03 -12.75 2.94
CA PHE A 155 11.09 -13.17 1.90
C PHE A 155 11.41 -12.55 0.54
N GLN A 156 11.20 -13.36 -0.49
CA GLN A 156 11.38 -12.99 -1.89
C GLN A 156 10.04 -12.60 -2.50
N HIS A 157 10.03 -11.52 -3.27
CA HIS A 157 8.89 -11.16 -4.11
C HIS A 157 9.15 -11.60 -5.54
N ILE A 158 8.12 -12.14 -6.17
CA ILE A 158 8.10 -12.48 -7.59
C ILE A 158 7.55 -11.29 -8.38
N VAL A 159 8.23 -10.94 -9.47
CA VAL A 159 7.79 -9.97 -10.47
C VAL A 159 7.66 -10.68 -11.81
N HIS A 160 6.49 -10.60 -12.42
CA HIS A 160 6.27 -11.04 -13.78
C HIS A 160 6.28 -9.83 -14.71
N TYR A 161 7.11 -9.88 -15.74
CA TYR A 161 7.08 -8.93 -16.84
C TYR A 161 6.54 -9.63 -18.07
N ASP A 162 5.52 -9.04 -18.70
CA ASP A 162 4.94 -9.48 -19.95
C ASP A 162 5.34 -8.49 -21.05
N SER A 163 6.22 -8.92 -21.95
CA SER A 163 6.73 -8.07 -23.03
C SER A 163 5.70 -7.78 -24.13
N SER A 164 4.64 -8.58 -24.24
CA SER A 164 3.62 -8.43 -25.29
C SER A 164 2.78 -7.17 -25.09
N ILE A 165 2.41 -6.91 -23.84
CA ILE A 165 1.57 -5.78 -23.41
C ILE A 165 2.34 -4.75 -22.58
N GLY A 166 3.64 -4.98 -22.35
CA GLY A 166 4.48 -4.10 -21.53
C GLY A 166 4.03 -4.03 -20.07
N SER A 167 3.42 -5.10 -19.54
CA SER A 167 2.86 -5.10 -18.19
C SER A 167 3.82 -5.71 -17.18
N VAL A 168 3.86 -5.13 -15.97
CA VAL A 168 4.65 -5.65 -14.85
C VAL A 168 3.70 -5.93 -13.68
N LYS A 169 3.74 -7.15 -13.14
CA LYS A 169 2.94 -7.56 -11.98
C LYS A 169 3.85 -8.02 -10.85
N CYS A 170 3.63 -7.51 -9.64
CA CYS A 170 4.39 -7.91 -8.47
C CYS A 170 3.50 -8.68 -7.49
N SER A 171 4.00 -9.82 -7.00
CA SER A 171 3.36 -10.65 -5.96
C SER A 171 3.01 -9.90 -4.68
N CYS A 172 3.65 -8.76 -4.39
CA CYS A 172 3.31 -7.94 -3.21
C CYS A 172 1.94 -7.24 -3.31
N LYS A 173 1.42 -7.08 -4.54
CA LYS A 173 0.14 -6.42 -4.86
C LYS A 173 0.00 -4.97 -4.37
N ARG A 174 1.12 -4.28 -4.16
CA ARG A 174 1.13 -2.90 -3.61
C ARG A 174 0.59 -1.88 -4.59
N TYR A 175 0.78 -2.08 -5.89
CA TYR A 175 0.19 -1.17 -6.88
C TYR A 175 -1.33 -1.34 -6.92
N GLU A 176 -1.83 -2.57 -6.98
CA GLU A 176 -3.26 -2.86 -6.96
C GLU A 176 -3.92 -2.34 -5.67
N PHE A 177 -3.28 -2.53 -4.52
CA PHE A 177 -3.82 -2.13 -3.22
C PHE A 177 -3.69 -0.63 -2.92
N ALA A 178 -2.56 -0.01 -3.26
CA ALA A 178 -2.23 1.36 -2.84
C ALA A 178 -2.08 2.36 -3.98
N GLY A 179 -2.09 1.91 -5.24
CA GLY A 179 -1.80 2.75 -6.42
C GLY A 179 -0.33 3.16 -6.52
N ILE A 180 0.54 2.63 -5.65
CA ILE A 180 1.96 3.01 -5.57
C ILE A 180 2.81 1.80 -5.94
N LEU A 181 3.68 2.00 -6.92
CA LEU A 181 4.64 1.00 -7.36
C LEU A 181 5.63 0.67 -6.22
N CYS A 182 5.78 -0.63 -5.93
CA CYS A 182 6.70 -1.10 -4.89
C CYS A 182 8.17 -0.99 -5.31
N SER A 183 9.06 -0.98 -4.32
CA SER A 183 10.52 -1.01 -4.51
C SER A 183 11.00 -2.09 -5.51
N THR A 184 10.40 -3.27 -5.45
CA THR A 184 10.65 -4.43 -6.32
C THR A 184 10.32 -4.13 -7.80
N TYR A 185 9.16 -3.53 -8.03
CA TYR A 185 8.69 -3.10 -9.35
C TYR A 185 9.60 -2.00 -9.91
N LYS A 186 9.97 -1.03 -9.07
CA LYS A 186 10.82 0.11 -9.47
C LYS A 186 12.24 -0.31 -9.82
N LYS A 187 12.82 -1.30 -9.11
CA LYS A 187 14.14 -1.84 -9.47
C LYS A 187 14.15 -2.46 -10.88
N TYR A 188 13.06 -3.11 -11.28
CA TYR A 188 12.92 -3.65 -12.62
C TYR A 188 12.95 -2.52 -13.66
N HIS A 189 12.10 -1.51 -13.50
CA HIS A 189 12.07 -0.35 -14.38
C HIS A 189 13.42 0.38 -14.46
N TYR A 190 14.10 0.54 -13.33
CA TYR A 190 15.43 1.19 -13.28
C TYR A 190 16.51 0.37 -14.00
N LYS A 191 16.53 -0.96 -13.82
CA LYS A 191 17.55 -1.83 -14.42
C LYS A 191 17.39 -2.00 -15.93
N TYR A 192 16.16 -1.92 -16.45
CA TYR A 192 15.85 -2.18 -17.85
C TYR A 192 15.41 -0.95 -18.66
N ASN A 193 15.51 0.25 -18.08
CA ASN A 193 15.25 1.53 -18.78
C ASN A 193 13.89 1.60 -19.51
N ILE A 194 12.88 0.92 -18.97
CA ILE A 194 11.52 0.96 -19.52
C ILE A 194 10.85 2.24 -19.01
N CYS A 195 11.24 3.38 -19.56
CA CYS A 195 10.54 4.66 -19.44
C CYS A 195 9.39 4.67 -20.45
N ARG A 196 8.31 3.94 -20.17
CA ARG A 196 6.99 4.23 -20.73
C ARG A 196 6.02 4.33 -19.58
N TYR A 197 5.83 5.56 -19.11
CA TYR A 197 4.69 5.93 -18.28
C TYR A 197 3.52 6.15 -19.24
N THR A 198 2.56 5.23 -19.23
CA THR A 198 1.20 5.44 -19.77
C THR A 198 0.25 5.52 -18.58
#